data_AF-A0A914CIV2-F1
#
_entry.id   AF-A0A914CIV2-F1
#
_cell.length_a   1.000
_cell.length_b   1.000
_cell.length_c   1.000
_cell.angle_alpha   90.00
_cell.angle_beta   90.00
_cell.angle_gamma   90.00
#
_symmetry.space_group_name_H-M   'P 1'
#
loop_
_entity.id
_entity.type
_entity.pdbx_description
1 polymer ?
#
loop_
_entity_poly.entity_id
_entity_poly.type
_entity_poly.pdbx_seq_one_letter_code
_entity_poly.pdbx_strand_id
1 'polypeptide(L)' 'MVTDNTAYIGTSNWVGDYFIATAGIGMVIKSAESNQNSKIAQDLNEIFLRDWNSNYTTSVNDYDNYGNFLQ' A
#
# COMPACT_ATOMS: atom_id res chain seq x y z
N MET A 1 -2.14 -2.94 -0.96
CA MET A 1 -2.84 -1.68 -1.31
C MET A 1 -4.18 -1.69 -0.61
N VAL A 2 -4.61 -0.56 -0.08
CA VAL A 2 -5.91 -0.42 0.59
C VAL A 2 -6.63 0.80 0.03
N THR A 3 -7.94 0.66 -0.10
CA THR A 3 -8.90 1.74 -0.41
C THR A 3 -9.94 1.75 0.70
N ASP A 4 -10.87 2.70 0.67
CA ASP A 4 -11.91 2.83 1.70
C ASP A 4 -12.72 1.55 1.93
N ASN A 5 -12.92 0.71 0.92
CA ASN A 5 -13.76 -0.50 1.01
C ASN A 5 -13.11 -1.81 0.53
N THR A 6 -11.92 -1.74 -0.09
CA THR A 6 -11.27 -2.88 -0.74
C THR A 6 -9.80 -2.95 -0.35
N ALA A 7 -9.36 -4.15 -0.02
CA ALA A 7 -7.95 -4.48 0.19
C ALA A 7 -7.43 -5.36 -0.94
N TYR A 8 -6.23 -5.05 -1.42
CA TYR A 8 -5.44 -5.89 -2.32
C TYR A 8 -4.16 -6.33 -1.61
N ILE A 9 -3.96 -7.64 -1.56
CA ILE A 9 -2.76 -8.30 -1.03
C ILE A 9 -2.19 -9.14 -2.17
N GLY A 10 -0.91 -8.94 -2.48
CA GLY A 10 -0.24 -9.72 -3.52
C GLY A 10 1.24 -9.82 -3.27
N THR A 11 1.90 -10.64 -4.08
CA THR A 11 3.35 -10.87 -4.01
C THR A 11 4.15 -9.91 -4.91
N SER A 12 3.49 -9.22 -5.83
CA SER A 12 4.14 -8.33 -6.79
C SER A 12 4.39 -6.93 -6.23
N ASN A 13 5.52 -6.34 -6.58
CA ASN A 13 5.77 -4.92 -6.41
C ASN A 13 5.12 -4.09 -7.55
N TRP A 14 5.35 -2.78 -7.58
CA TRP A 14 4.77 -1.86 -8.56
C TRP A 14 5.70 -1.53 -9.74
N VAL A 15 6.83 -2.25 -9.87
CA VAL A 15 7.73 -2.06 -11.00
C VAL A 15 7.17 -2.83 -12.20
N GLY A 16 7.09 -2.16 -13.35
CA GLY A 16 6.47 -2.71 -14.55
C GLY A 16 7.14 -3.98 -15.10
N ASP A 17 8.44 -4.14 -14.89
CA ASP A 17 9.20 -5.32 -15.33
C ASP A 17 8.85 -6.60 -14.54
N TYR A 18 8.33 -6.45 -13.32
CA TYR A 18 8.00 -7.56 -12.44
C TYR A 18 6.85 -8.42 -12.99
N PHE A 19 5.95 -7.81 -13.77
CA PHE A 19 4.80 -8.47 -14.39
C PHE A 19 5.15 -9.32 -15.61
N ILE A 20 6.38 -9.21 -16.14
CA ILE A 20 6.81 -9.92 -17.36
C ILE A 20 7.53 -11.22 -17.01
N ALA A 21 8.38 -11.19 -15.98
CA ALA A 21 9.33 -12.26 -15.70
C ALA A 21 8.97 -13.13 -14.48
N THR A 22 7.96 -12.74 -13.69
CA THR A 22 7.67 -13.38 -12.40
C THR A 22 6.22 -13.82 -12.30
N ALA A 23 6.00 -15.07 -11.89
CA ALA A 23 4.69 -15.54 -11.49
C ALA A 23 4.36 -14.96 -10.10
N GLY A 24 3.15 -14.42 -9.94
CA GLY A 24 2.67 -13.85 -8.68
C GLY A 24 1.24 -14.28 -8.39
N ILE A 25 0.85 -14.14 -7.12
CA ILE A 25 -0.54 -14.32 -6.68
C ILE A 25 -1.02 -13.02 -6.05
N GLY A 26 -2.29 -12.70 -6.28
CA GLY A 26 -2.98 -11.58 -5.68
C GLY A 26 -4.37 -11.98 -5.22
N MET A 27 -4.81 -11.40 -4.11
CA MET A 27 -6.14 -11.56 -3.54
C MET A 27 -6.77 -10.18 -3.35
N VAL A 28 -8.02 -10.06 -3.80
CA VAL A 28 -8.86 -8.87 -3.59
C VAL A 28 -9.91 -9.21 -2.56
N ILE A 29 -9.98 -8.42 -1.49
CA ILE A 29 -10.93 -8.57 -0.40
C ILE A 29 -11.82 -7.34 -0.37
N LYS A 30 -13.14 -7.55 -0.48
CA LYS A 30 -14.17 -6.52 -0.38
C LYS A 30 -15.35 -7.05 0.42
N SER A 31 -16.14 -6.16 1.01
CA SER A 31 -17.41 -6.56 1.62
C SER A 31 -18.37 -7.09 0.56
N ALA A 32 -19.17 -8.10 0.93
CA ALA A 32 -20.26 -8.57 0.09
C ALA A 32 -21.42 -7.55 0.04
N GLU A 33 -21.56 -6.74 1.10
CA GLU A 33 -22.52 -5.65 1.16
C GLU A 33 -21.87 -4.37 0.65
N SER A 34 -22.43 -3.77 -0.41
CA SER A 34 -21.86 -2.60 -1.08
C SER A 34 -21.70 -1.37 -0.18
N ASN A 35 -22.45 -1.31 0.92
CA ASN A 35 -22.51 -0.17 1.83
C ASN A 35 -21.73 -0.40 3.13
N GLN A 36 -21.00 -1.51 3.23
CA GLN A 36 -20.15 -1.80 4.39
C GLN A 36 -18.69 -1.91 3.98
N ASN A 37 -17.80 -1.41 4.83
CA ASN A 37 -16.37 -1.59 4.62
C ASN A 37 -15.96 -3.00 5.07
N SER A 38 -15.06 -3.64 4.32
CA SER A 38 -14.46 -4.89 4.77
C SER A 38 -13.67 -4.63 6.05
N LYS A 39 -13.86 -5.48 7.09
CA LYS A 39 -13.02 -5.42 8.30
C LYS A 39 -11.53 -5.51 7.95
N ILE A 40 -11.15 -6.35 6.99
CA ILE A 40 -9.76 -6.46 6.55
C ILE A 40 -9.27 -5.16 5.89
N ALA A 41 -10.12 -4.49 5.11
CA ALA A 41 -9.75 -3.18 4.56
C ALA A 41 -9.57 -2.13 5.66
N GLN A 42 -10.42 -2.13 6.69
CA GLN A 42 -10.27 -1.25 7.85
C GLN A 42 -8.97 -1.54 8.63
N ASP A 43 -8.71 -2.81 8.98
CA ASP A 43 -7.51 -3.22 9.71
C ASP A 43 -6.22 -2.82 8.94
N LEU A 44 -6.21 -3.00 7.60
CA LEU A 44 -5.05 -2.61 6.78
C LEU A 44 -4.88 -1.09 6.67
N ASN A 45 -5.98 -0.33 6.67
CA ASN A 45 -5.92 1.13 6.71
C ASN A 45 -5.34 1.62 8.04
N GLU A 46 -5.69 1.00 9.16
CA GLU A 46 -5.12 1.33 10.47
C GLU A 46 -3.61 1.05 10.53
N ILE A 47 -3.16 -0.08 9.99
CA ILE A 47 -1.72 -0.40 9.87
C ILE A 47 -1.01 0.64 9.00
N PHE A 48 -1.60 1.01 7.86
CA PHE A 48 -1.04 2.06 7.01
C PHE A 48 -0.90 3.38 7.76
N LEU A 49 -1.94 3.83 8.47
CA LEU A 49 -1.92 5.07 9.23
C LEU A 49 -0.91 5.05 10.39
N ARG A 50 -0.76 3.91 11.07
CA ARG A 50 0.27 3.73 12.11
C ARG A 50 1.67 3.96 11.54
N ASP A 51 1.97 3.35 10.40
CA ASP A 51 3.30 3.43 9.79
C ASP A 51 3.52 4.80 9.17
N TRP A 52 2.51 5.34 8.46
CA TRP A 52 2.56 6.64 7.81
C TRP A 52 2.83 7.77 8.81
N ASN A 53 2.18 7.77 9.97
CA ASN A 53 2.37 8.79 11.01
C ASN A 53 3.47 8.46 12.02
N SER A 54 4.31 7.44 11.75
CA SER A 54 5.39 7.07 12.67
C SER A 54 6.55 8.05 12.62
N ASN A 55 7.35 8.10 13.69
CA ASN A 55 8.59 8.88 13.74
C ASN A 55 9.68 8.37 12.77
N TYR A 56 9.46 7.24 12.09
CA TYR A 56 10.37 6.69 11.08
C TYR A 56 9.99 7.10 9.66
N THR A 57 8.89 7.81 9.47
CA THR A 57 8.47 8.32 8.17
C THR A 57 9.25 9.59 7.82
N THR A 58 9.70 9.68 6.57
CA THR A 58 10.26 10.91 6.01
C THR A 58 9.59 11.20 4.67
N SER A 59 9.37 12.48 4.38
CA SER A 59 8.76 12.89 3.13
C SER A 59 9.76 12.70 1.99
N VAL A 60 9.29 12.16 0.86
CA VAL A 60 10.13 12.04 -0.35
C VAL A 60 10.58 13.41 -0.86
N ASN A 61 9.83 14.47 -0.56
CA ASN A 61 10.19 15.83 -0.93
C ASN A 61 11.37 16.39 -0.11
N ASP A 62 11.80 15.68 0.93
CA ASP A 62 12.97 16.06 1.72
C ASP A 62 14.27 15.57 1.05
N TYR A 63 14.18 14.91 -0.11
CA TYR A 63 15.31 14.35 -0.85
C TYR A 63 15.34 14.79 -2.31
N ASP A 64 16.53 14.86 -2.90
CA ASP A 64 16.71 15.01 -4.34
C ASP A 64 16.49 13.68 -5.11
N ASN A 65 16.54 13.74 -6.44
CA ASN A 65 16.39 12.55 -7.30
C ASN A 65 17.53 11.52 -7.18
N TYR A 66 18.58 11.82 -6.42
CA TYR A 66 19.70 10.94 -6.13
C TYR A 66 19.67 10.40 -4.69
N GLY A 67 18.67 10.79 -3.89
CA GLY A 67 18.48 10.35 -2.51
C GLY A 67 19.27 11.17 -1.48
N ASN A 68 19.81 12.34 -1.84
CA ASN A 68 20.46 13.23 -0.87
C ASN A 68 19.42 14.10 -0.17
N PHE A 69 19.56 14.28 1.13
CA PHE A 69 18.67 15.13 1.93
C PHE A 69 18.81 16.61 1.54
N LEU A 70 17.68 17.27 1.32
CA LEU A 70 17.58 18.70 1.04
C LEU A 70 17.63 19.45 2.39
N GLN A 71 18.73 20.16 2.66
CA GLN A 71 18.89 20.99 3.86
C GLN A 71 17.89 22.15 3.92
#